data_AF-A0A3S7QG06-F1
#
_entry.id   AF-A0A3S7QG06-F1
#
_cell.length_a   1.000
_cell.length_b   1.000
_cell.length_c   1.000
_cell.angle_alpha   90.00
_cell.angle_beta   90.00
_cell.angle_gamma   90.00
#
_symmetry.space_group_name_H-M   'P 1'
#
loop_
_entity.id
_entity.type
_entity.pdbx_description
1 polymer ?
#
loop_
_entity_poly.entity_id
_entity_poly.type
_entity_poly.pdbx_seq_one_letter_code
_entity_poly.pdbx_strand_id
1 'polypeptide(L)'
;MFQHVFAEMNSMLDDIVKHYPSAQGSRKQELLQHWSLLRKMSDRIMDEWLAFEEKMVCLRAAGFSAESDISDAELSEKELPEKELLAYNRGQGYYQLLMYPEAIQQFEQVLQHFPNSWQSRMYLGMAHFQLEDTAEAVRHFQKVLHLTEQPGLKAAIYNALGCLMAKQADVETAQKCFARAHQLDPAMPEPLHNMEACLSGTKMLRYDSSMMPWM
;
A
#
# COMPACT_ATOMS: atom_id res chain seq x y z
N MET A 1 -25.10 17.13 -3.06
CA MET A 1 -24.46 16.77 -4.35
C MET A 1 -23.61 15.51 -4.20
N PHE A 2 -22.59 15.48 -3.33
CA PHE A 2 -21.75 14.28 -3.11
C PHE A 2 -22.53 13.01 -2.72
N GLN A 3 -23.45 13.10 -1.76
CA GLN A 3 -24.25 11.94 -1.33
C GLN A 3 -25.01 11.28 -2.48
N HIS A 4 -25.51 12.06 -3.44
CA HIS A 4 -26.21 11.51 -4.59
C HIS A 4 -25.25 10.81 -5.56
N VAL A 5 -24.09 11.41 -5.84
CA VAL A 5 -23.06 10.81 -6.71
C VAL A 5 -22.59 9.47 -6.14
N PHE A 6 -22.32 9.40 -4.84
CA PHE A 6 -21.92 8.15 -4.19
C PHE A 6 -23.05 7.12 -4.13
N ALA A 7 -24.31 7.54 -3.96
CA ALA A 7 -25.45 6.62 -4.03
C ALA A 7 -25.54 5.94 -5.41
N GLU A 8 -25.38 6.71 -6.49
CA GLU A 8 -25.36 6.16 -7.86
C GLU A 8 -24.16 5.24 -8.11
N MET A 9 -22.97 5.62 -7.62
CA MET A 9 -21.77 4.78 -7.72
C MET A 9 -21.95 3.44 -7.02
N ASN A 10 -22.51 3.45 -5.80
CA ASN A 10 -22.80 2.23 -5.06
C ASN A 10 -23.86 1.38 -5.76
N SER A 11 -24.93 2.00 -6.30
CA SER A 11 -25.93 1.26 -7.07
C SER A 11 -25.35 0.58 -8.32
N MET A 12 -24.43 1.23 -9.02
CA MET A 12 -23.72 0.62 -10.16
C MET A 12 -22.79 -0.52 -9.72
N LEU A 13 -22.11 -0.39 -8.57
CA LEU A 13 -21.30 -1.47 -8.00
C LEU A 13 -22.17 -2.68 -7.62
N ASP A 14 -23.32 -2.46 -6.99
CA ASP A 14 -24.26 -3.52 -6.63
C ASP A 14 -24.75 -4.29 -7.87
N ASP A 15 -25.02 -3.60 -8.98
CA ASP A 15 -25.39 -4.23 -10.25
C ASP A 15 -24.26 -5.11 -10.80
N ILE A 16 -23.01 -4.63 -10.75
CA ILE A 16 -21.83 -5.40 -11.15
C ILE A 16 -21.66 -6.65 -10.28
N VAL A 17 -21.67 -6.49 -8.96
CA VAL A 17 -21.48 -7.61 -8.01
C VAL A 17 -22.54 -8.69 -8.23
N LYS A 18 -23.79 -8.28 -8.42
CA LYS A 18 -24.91 -9.20 -8.58
C LYS A 18 -24.91 -9.94 -9.92
N HIS A 19 -24.52 -9.28 -11.00
CA HIS A 19 -24.77 -9.80 -12.36
C HIS A 19 -23.50 -10.22 -13.12
N TYR A 20 -22.31 -9.73 -12.76
CA TYR A 20 -21.08 -10.06 -13.47
C TYR A 20 -20.71 -11.55 -13.47
N PRO A 21 -20.87 -12.33 -12.37
CA PRO A 21 -20.45 -13.73 -12.33
C PRO A 21 -21.14 -14.63 -13.36
N SER A 22 -22.38 -14.32 -13.72
CA SER A 22 -23.19 -15.08 -14.69
C SER A 22 -23.36 -14.37 -16.05
N ALA A 23 -22.86 -13.14 -16.20
CA ALA A 23 -23.00 -12.36 -17.42
C ALA A 23 -22.16 -12.92 -18.58
N GLN A 24 -22.71 -12.85 -19.79
CA GLN A 24 -22.04 -13.20 -21.04
C GLN A 24 -22.35 -12.16 -22.13
N GLY A 25 -21.55 -12.17 -23.21
CA GLY A 25 -21.77 -11.31 -24.38
C GLY A 25 -21.83 -9.82 -24.04
N SER A 26 -22.84 -9.13 -24.59
CA SER A 26 -23.03 -7.69 -24.44
C SER A 26 -23.22 -7.25 -22.99
N ARG A 27 -23.96 -8.02 -22.17
CA ARG A 27 -24.18 -7.67 -20.75
C ARG A 27 -22.87 -7.68 -19.95
N LYS A 28 -21.96 -8.62 -20.24
CA LYS A 28 -20.65 -8.65 -19.59
C LYS A 28 -19.80 -7.43 -19.97
N GLN A 29 -19.85 -7.01 -21.24
CA GLN A 29 -19.14 -5.82 -21.71
C GLN A 29 -19.67 -4.54 -21.08
N GLU A 30 -20.98 -4.40 -20.93
CA GLU A 30 -21.63 -3.28 -20.24
C GLU A 30 -21.15 -3.15 -18.79
N LEU A 31 -21.15 -4.26 -18.03
CA LEU A 31 -20.70 -4.25 -16.64
C LEU A 31 -19.20 -3.89 -16.50
N LEU A 32 -18.36 -4.31 -17.45
CA LEU A 32 -16.94 -3.90 -17.50
C LEU A 32 -16.79 -2.40 -17.79
N GLN A 33 -17.67 -1.82 -18.63
CA GLN A 33 -17.68 -0.37 -18.88
C GLN A 33 -18.13 0.40 -17.63
N HIS A 34 -19.15 -0.07 -16.92
CA HIS A 34 -19.55 0.51 -15.63
C HIS A 34 -18.41 0.46 -14.61
N TRP A 35 -17.71 -0.68 -14.49
CA TRP A 35 -16.53 -0.78 -13.64
C TRP A 35 -15.44 0.23 -14.03
N SER A 36 -15.13 0.35 -15.32
CA SER A 36 -14.14 1.32 -15.79
C SER A 36 -14.57 2.76 -15.51
N LEU A 37 -15.85 3.08 -15.60
CA LEU A 37 -16.38 4.40 -15.30
C LEU A 37 -16.27 4.70 -13.80
N LEU A 38 -16.69 3.77 -12.96
CA LEU A 38 -16.60 3.88 -11.50
C LEU A 38 -15.16 4.12 -11.04
N ARG A 39 -14.20 3.39 -11.62
CA ARG A 39 -12.79 3.60 -11.33
C ARG A 39 -12.35 5.03 -11.70
N LYS A 40 -12.64 5.48 -12.92
CA LYS A 40 -12.31 6.86 -13.35
C LYS A 40 -12.96 7.93 -12.47
N MET A 41 -14.20 7.71 -12.02
CA MET A 41 -14.87 8.61 -11.10
C MET A 41 -14.18 8.64 -9.74
N SER A 42 -13.81 7.47 -9.21
CA SER A 42 -13.02 7.34 -7.98
C SER A 42 -11.69 8.09 -8.09
N ASP A 43 -10.93 7.84 -9.16
CA ASP A 43 -9.63 8.48 -9.42
C ASP A 43 -9.79 10.02 -9.41
N ARG A 44 -10.80 10.54 -10.12
CA ARG A 44 -11.06 11.98 -10.17
C ARG A 44 -11.49 12.56 -8.81
N ILE A 45 -12.37 11.87 -8.08
CA ILE A 45 -12.80 12.33 -6.74
C ILE A 45 -11.60 12.41 -5.82
N MET A 46 -10.70 11.42 -5.89
CA MET A 46 -9.47 11.41 -5.12
C MET A 46 -8.55 12.55 -5.50
N ASP A 47 -8.34 12.82 -6.79
CA ASP A 47 -7.53 13.96 -7.23
C ASP A 47 -8.08 15.31 -6.74
N GLU A 48 -9.41 15.51 -6.81
CA GLU A 48 -10.07 16.72 -6.31
C GLU A 48 -10.00 16.84 -4.78
N TRP A 49 -10.18 15.72 -4.07
CA TRP A 49 -10.03 15.67 -2.61
C TRP A 49 -8.58 15.97 -2.20
N LEU A 50 -7.62 15.38 -2.90
CA LEU A 50 -6.21 15.64 -2.68
C LEU A 50 -5.88 17.10 -2.96
N ALA A 51 -6.37 17.70 -4.04
CA ALA A 51 -6.19 19.13 -4.34
C ALA A 51 -6.82 20.05 -3.27
N PHE A 52 -7.91 19.60 -2.65
CA PHE A 52 -8.52 20.27 -1.52
C PHE A 52 -7.64 20.20 -0.26
N GLU A 53 -7.14 19.01 0.11
CA GLU A 53 -6.17 18.81 1.20
C GLU A 53 -4.88 19.63 0.97
N GLU A 54 -4.39 19.64 -0.28
CA GLU A 54 -3.60 20.68 -0.94
C GLU A 54 -3.57 22.03 -0.24
N LYS A 55 -4.72 22.67 -0.38
CA LYS A 55 -4.96 24.03 0.04
C LYS A 55 -5.06 24.12 1.56
N MET A 56 -5.60 23.11 2.23
CA MET A 56 -5.71 23.09 3.69
C MET A 56 -4.34 22.96 4.37
N VAL A 57 -3.41 22.18 3.81
CA VAL A 57 -2.02 22.10 4.30
C VAL A 57 -1.32 23.45 4.12
N CYS A 58 -1.41 24.05 2.93
CA CYS A 58 -0.85 25.39 2.69
C CYS A 58 -1.43 26.45 3.63
N LEU A 59 -2.73 26.37 3.92
CA LEU A 59 -3.42 27.27 4.84
C LEU A 59 -2.87 27.09 6.27
N ARG A 60 -2.71 25.86 6.76
CA ARG A 60 -2.08 25.55 8.06
C ARG A 60 -0.64 26.06 8.14
N ALA A 61 0.16 25.82 7.10
CA ALA A 61 1.55 26.31 7.02
C ALA A 61 1.64 27.84 7.02
N ALA A 62 0.61 28.54 6.53
CA ALA A 62 0.48 30.00 6.59
C ALA A 62 0.05 30.51 8.00
N GLY A 63 -0.01 29.64 9.00
CA GLY A 63 -0.36 30.00 10.38
C GLY A 63 -1.86 30.00 10.68
N PHE A 64 -2.69 29.45 9.78
CA PHE A 64 -4.11 29.23 10.08
C PHE A 64 -4.27 27.98 10.95
N SER A 65 -4.40 28.18 12.26
CA SER A 65 -4.89 27.15 13.18
C SER A 65 -6.39 27.40 13.41
N ALA A 66 -7.23 26.49 12.93
CA ALA A 66 -8.64 26.49 13.27
C ALA A 66 -8.85 25.85 14.65
N GLU A 67 -8.22 26.37 15.70
CA GLU A 67 -8.41 25.82 17.03
C GLU A 67 -8.21 26.87 18.12
N SER A 68 -9.35 27.36 18.60
CA SER A 68 -9.51 27.58 20.03
C SER A 68 -10.27 26.44 20.73
N ASP A 69 -10.68 25.32 20.11
CA ASP A 69 -11.52 24.32 20.80
C ASP A 69 -11.49 22.84 20.30
N ILE A 70 -10.35 22.31 19.86
CA ILE A 70 -10.13 20.85 19.85
C ILE A 70 -8.69 20.64 20.32
N SER A 71 -8.54 20.15 21.54
CA SER A 71 -7.25 19.81 22.10
C SER A 71 -6.75 18.48 21.51
N ASP A 72 -6.20 18.49 20.30
CA ASP A 72 -5.37 17.38 19.80
C ASP A 72 -3.91 17.58 20.22
N ALA A 73 -3.70 18.02 21.47
CA ALA A 73 -2.40 18.19 22.09
C ALA A 73 -1.84 16.89 22.71
N GLU A 74 -2.40 15.73 22.39
CA GLU A 74 -1.93 14.44 22.89
C GLU A 74 -1.67 13.48 21.73
N LEU A 75 -0.41 13.50 21.25
CA LEU A 75 0.44 12.36 20.84
C LEU A 75 1.46 12.82 19.79
N SER A 76 2.37 13.72 20.18
CA SER A 76 3.62 13.91 19.45
C SER A 76 4.58 12.76 19.78
N GLU A 77 4.32 11.58 19.22
CA GLU A 77 5.44 10.76 18.77
C GLU A 77 6.13 11.58 17.69
N LYS A 78 7.39 12.00 17.92
CA LYS A 78 8.22 12.75 16.96
C LYS A 78 7.88 12.39 15.50
N GLU A 79 7.03 13.19 14.87
CA GLU A 79 6.62 12.94 13.50
C GLU A 79 7.86 13.07 12.61
N LEU A 80 8.05 12.09 11.74
CA LEU A 80 9.20 12.08 10.86
C LEU A 80 9.00 13.19 9.81
N PRO A 81 10.00 14.05 9.55
CA PRO A 81 9.84 15.20 8.65
C PRO A 81 9.38 14.83 7.24
N GLU A 82 9.67 13.60 6.78
CA GLU A 82 9.15 13.09 5.51
C GLU A 82 7.62 12.94 5.46
N LYS A 83 6.95 12.69 6.60
CA LYS A 83 5.49 12.51 6.67
C LYS A 83 4.74 13.84 6.49
N GLU A 84 5.40 14.96 6.81
CA GLU A 84 4.87 16.30 6.57
C GLU A 84 4.85 16.66 5.08
N LEU A 85 5.61 15.94 4.23
CA LEU A 85 5.55 16.16 2.80
C LEU A 85 4.21 15.69 2.24
N LEU A 86 3.56 16.58 1.49
CA LEU A 86 2.34 16.27 0.76
C LEU A 86 2.49 15.04 -0.15
N ALA A 87 3.65 14.87 -0.79
CA ALA A 87 3.93 13.70 -1.63
C ALA A 87 3.84 12.39 -0.83
N TYR A 88 4.18 12.40 0.46
CA TYR A 88 4.04 11.22 1.31
C TYR A 88 2.55 10.84 1.50
N ASN A 89 1.72 11.81 1.88
CA ASN A 89 0.28 11.60 2.09
C ASN A 89 -0.43 11.16 0.79
N ARG A 90 -0.07 11.76 -0.35
CA ARG A 90 -0.57 11.34 -1.67
C ARG A 90 -0.16 9.91 -1.99
N GLY A 91 1.11 9.57 -1.75
CA GLY A 91 1.63 8.21 -1.97
C GLY A 91 0.85 7.17 -1.16
N GLN A 92 0.58 7.45 0.11
CA GLN A 92 -0.23 6.56 0.96
C GLN A 92 -1.66 6.40 0.43
N GLY A 93 -2.31 7.50 0.07
CA GLY A 93 -3.68 7.48 -0.49
C GLY A 93 -3.76 6.65 -1.77
N TYR A 94 -2.86 6.90 -2.73
CA TYR A 94 -2.81 6.10 -3.96
C TYR A 94 -2.49 4.62 -3.68
N TYR A 95 -1.61 4.33 -2.71
CA TYR A 95 -1.30 2.95 -2.32
C TYR A 95 -2.54 2.22 -1.77
N GLN A 96 -3.29 2.86 -0.87
CA GLN A 96 -4.51 2.29 -0.28
C GLN A 96 -5.60 2.02 -1.34
N LEU A 97 -5.61 2.82 -2.41
CA LEU A 97 -6.52 2.65 -3.55
C LEU A 97 -6.00 1.68 -4.61
N LEU A 98 -4.88 1.00 -4.35
CA LEU A 98 -4.23 0.07 -5.27
C LEU A 98 -3.73 0.73 -6.57
N MET A 99 -3.61 2.07 -6.57
CA MET A 99 -3.04 2.88 -7.65
C MET A 99 -1.52 2.91 -7.50
N TYR A 100 -0.90 1.73 -7.66
CA TYR A 100 0.52 1.54 -7.36
C TYR A 100 1.48 2.40 -8.21
N PRO A 101 1.27 2.59 -9.53
CA PRO A 101 2.12 3.46 -10.34
C PRO A 101 2.13 4.91 -9.85
N GLU A 102 0.97 5.45 -9.48
CA GLU A 102 0.80 6.79 -8.94
C GLU A 102 1.44 6.89 -7.55
N ALA A 103 1.25 5.88 -6.69
CA ALA A 103 1.91 5.80 -5.39
C ALA A 103 3.44 5.82 -5.53
N ILE A 104 3.99 5.08 -6.49
CA ILE A 104 5.44 5.05 -6.78
C ILE A 104 5.94 6.45 -7.12
N GLN A 105 5.28 7.15 -8.05
CA GLN A 105 5.68 8.50 -8.44
C GLN A 105 5.71 9.48 -7.25
N GLN A 106 4.77 9.34 -6.30
CA GLN A 106 4.73 10.20 -5.12
C GLN A 106 5.83 9.87 -4.12
N PHE A 107 6.07 8.58 -3.84
CA PHE A 107 7.14 8.19 -2.92
C PHE A 107 8.54 8.42 -3.48
N GLU A 108 8.73 8.37 -4.80
CA GLU A 108 9.98 8.79 -5.43
C GLU A 108 10.28 10.27 -5.20
N GLN A 109 9.26 11.14 -5.22
CA GLN A 109 9.42 12.56 -4.87
C GLN A 109 9.84 12.73 -3.40
N VAL A 110 9.23 11.96 -2.48
CA VAL A 110 9.66 11.98 -1.07
C VAL A 110 11.14 11.64 -0.93
N LEU A 111 11.61 10.62 -1.66
CA LEU A 111 13.01 10.19 -1.63
C LEU A 111 14.00 11.19 -2.25
N GLN A 112 13.55 12.16 -3.05
CA GLN A 112 14.41 13.27 -3.51
C GLN A 112 14.81 14.19 -2.36
N HIS A 113 13.92 14.37 -1.37
CA HIS A 113 14.17 15.18 -0.18
C HIS A 113 14.73 14.36 0.98
N PHE A 114 14.20 13.14 1.16
CA PHE A 114 14.54 12.23 2.25
C PHE A 114 15.05 10.89 1.70
N PRO A 115 16.29 10.83 1.17
CA PRO A 115 16.80 9.65 0.46
C PRO A 115 16.91 8.41 1.35
N ASN A 116 16.93 8.59 2.67
CA ASN A 116 17.01 7.51 3.65
C ASN A 116 15.67 7.24 4.37
N SER A 117 14.55 7.80 3.90
CA SER A 117 13.24 7.48 4.48
C SER A 117 12.92 6.02 4.23
N TRP A 118 12.95 5.22 5.30
CA TRP A 118 12.69 3.79 5.21
C TRP A 118 11.21 3.51 4.92
N GLN A 119 10.29 4.36 5.41
CA GLN A 119 8.85 4.23 5.15
C GLN A 119 8.53 4.40 3.68
N SER A 120 9.01 5.48 3.04
CA SER A 120 8.76 5.68 1.61
C SER A 120 9.39 4.56 0.77
N ARG A 121 10.56 4.06 1.17
CA ARG A 121 11.17 2.87 0.53
C ARG A 121 10.35 1.61 0.75
N MET A 122 9.71 1.44 1.91
CA MET A 122 8.83 0.32 2.17
C MET A 122 7.60 0.35 1.27
N TYR A 123 6.94 1.51 1.14
CA TYR A 123 5.79 1.65 0.23
C TYR A 123 6.18 1.39 -1.22
N LEU A 124 7.34 1.88 -1.67
CA LEU A 124 7.87 1.55 -3.00
C LEU A 124 8.09 0.04 -3.17
N GLY A 125 8.77 -0.59 -2.22
CA GLY A 125 9.00 -2.04 -2.25
C GLY A 125 7.69 -2.84 -2.35
N MET A 126 6.65 -2.41 -1.62
CA MET A 126 5.34 -3.03 -1.67
C MET A 126 4.56 -2.73 -2.95
N ALA A 127 4.63 -1.51 -3.47
CA ALA A 127 3.97 -1.15 -4.72
C ALA A 127 4.55 -1.99 -5.87
N HIS A 128 5.88 -2.10 -5.95
CA HIS A 128 6.54 -3.00 -6.91
C HIS A 128 6.22 -4.48 -6.66
N PHE A 129 6.12 -4.92 -5.40
CA PHE A 129 5.69 -6.29 -5.07
C PHE A 129 4.30 -6.59 -5.64
N GLN A 130 3.37 -5.66 -5.50
CA GLN A 130 2.00 -5.80 -6.01
C GLN A 130 1.92 -5.75 -7.54
N LEU A 131 2.82 -4.99 -8.17
CA LEU A 131 2.99 -4.94 -9.63
C LEU A 131 3.80 -6.13 -10.19
N GLU A 132 4.23 -7.05 -9.32
CA GLU A 132 5.09 -8.20 -9.65
C GLU A 132 6.47 -7.82 -10.22
N ASP A 133 6.88 -6.55 -10.06
CA ASP A 133 8.21 -6.07 -10.39
C ASP A 133 9.20 -6.50 -9.29
N THR A 134 9.62 -7.75 -9.41
CA THR A 134 10.41 -8.40 -8.37
C THR A 134 11.77 -7.73 -8.17
N ALA A 135 12.39 -7.21 -9.24
CA ALA A 135 13.71 -6.60 -9.16
C ALA A 135 13.67 -5.32 -8.30
N GLU A 136 12.72 -4.43 -8.57
CA GLU A 136 12.59 -3.19 -7.82
C GLU A 136 12.05 -3.41 -6.40
N ALA A 137 11.13 -4.37 -6.21
CA ALA A 137 10.65 -4.75 -4.89
C ALA A 137 11.81 -5.21 -3.99
N VAL A 138 12.64 -6.14 -4.48
CA VAL A 138 13.84 -6.62 -3.76
C VAL A 138 14.79 -5.47 -3.47
N ARG A 139 15.07 -4.60 -4.45
CA ARG A 139 15.99 -3.46 -4.30
C ARG A 139 15.56 -2.54 -3.16
N HIS A 140 14.28 -2.19 -3.11
CA HIS A 140 13.72 -1.32 -2.08
C HIS A 140 13.72 -1.98 -0.69
N PHE A 141 13.26 -3.24 -0.61
CA PHE A 141 13.26 -4.00 0.64
C PHE A 141 14.66 -4.19 1.23
N GLN A 142 15.65 -4.53 0.41
CA GLN A 142 17.04 -4.61 0.85
C GLN A 142 17.53 -3.27 1.41
N LYS A 143 17.18 -2.15 0.77
CA LYS A 143 17.56 -0.83 1.28
C LYS A 143 16.96 -0.55 2.65
N VAL A 144 15.70 -0.93 2.88
CA VAL A 144 15.06 -0.78 4.19
C VAL A 144 15.75 -1.63 5.25
N LEU A 145 16.14 -2.87 4.95
CA LEU A 145 16.88 -3.73 5.89
C LEU A 145 18.18 -3.10 6.40
N HIS A 146 18.82 -2.23 5.60
CA HIS A 146 20.04 -1.50 6.00
C HIS A 146 19.75 -0.20 6.77
N LEU A 147 18.52 0.32 6.71
CA LEU A 147 18.13 1.60 7.31
C LEU A 147 17.41 1.45 8.65
N THR A 148 16.90 0.25 8.96
CA THR A 148 16.16 -0.01 10.18
C THR A 148 16.89 -0.96 11.12
N GLU A 149 16.65 -0.83 12.42
CA GLU A 149 17.03 -1.82 13.43
C GLU A 149 15.83 -2.56 14.02
N GLN A 150 14.62 -2.25 13.58
CA GLN A 150 13.39 -2.81 14.13
C GLN A 150 13.24 -4.30 13.73
N PRO A 151 13.26 -5.26 14.69
CA PRO A 151 13.20 -6.68 14.37
C PRO A 151 11.91 -7.08 13.65
N GLY A 152 10.76 -6.56 14.08
CA GLY A 152 9.46 -6.85 13.44
C GLY A 152 9.37 -6.36 11.99
N LEU A 153 9.89 -5.15 11.71
CA LEU A 153 9.97 -4.65 10.34
C LEU A 153 10.92 -5.51 9.49
N LYS A 154 12.10 -5.87 10.03
CA LYS A 154 13.02 -6.79 9.34
C LYS A 154 12.34 -8.14 9.06
N ALA A 155 11.58 -8.68 10.02
CA ALA A 155 10.84 -9.93 9.86
C ALA A 155 9.82 -9.85 8.72
N ALA A 156 9.00 -8.80 8.69
CA ALA A 156 8.01 -8.57 7.63
C ALA A 156 8.68 -8.46 6.25
N ILE A 157 9.83 -7.78 6.15
CA ILE A 157 10.58 -7.68 4.90
C ILE A 157 11.14 -9.04 4.46
N TYR A 158 11.71 -9.82 5.39
CA TYR A 158 12.19 -11.17 5.06
C TYR A 158 11.04 -12.08 4.63
N ASN A 159 9.85 -11.96 5.22
CA ASN A 159 8.66 -12.68 4.75
C ASN A 159 8.29 -12.26 3.32
N ALA A 160 8.26 -10.96 3.02
CA ALA A 160 7.97 -10.44 1.68
C ALA A 160 8.98 -10.94 0.63
N LEU A 161 10.28 -10.89 0.95
CA LEU A 161 11.34 -11.41 0.09
C LEU A 161 11.19 -12.92 -0.14
N GLY A 162 10.85 -13.68 0.89
CA GLY A 162 10.57 -15.11 0.76
C GLY A 162 9.43 -15.41 -0.20
N CYS A 163 8.36 -14.62 -0.14
CA CYS A 163 7.24 -14.72 -1.08
C CYS A 163 7.64 -14.43 -2.53
N LEU A 164 8.49 -13.41 -2.76
CA LEU A 164 9.02 -13.09 -4.09
C LEU A 164 9.86 -14.24 -4.65
N MET A 165 10.77 -14.81 -3.85
CA MET A 165 11.61 -15.93 -4.28
C MET A 165 10.79 -17.19 -4.56
N ALA A 166 9.79 -17.48 -3.72
CA ALA A 166 8.88 -18.60 -3.92
C ALA A 166 8.08 -18.45 -5.23
N LYS A 167 7.61 -17.24 -5.58
CA LYS A 167 6.96 -16.97 -6.87
C LYS A 167 7.88 -17.25 -8.06
N GLN A 168 9.19 -17.04 -7.90
CA GLN A 168 10.21 -17.35 -8.92
C GLN A 168 10.66 -18.82 -8.92
N ALA A 169 10.01 -19.68 -8.12
CA ALA A 169 10.40 -21.07 -7.89
C ALA A 169 11.79 -21.26 -7.26
N ASP A 170 12.39 -20.20 -6.70
CA ASP A 170 13.59 -20.29 -5.85
C ASP A 170 13.17 -20.66 -4.41
N VAL A 171 12.83 -21.93 -4.26
CA VAL A 171 12.35 -22.51 -3.00
C VAL A 171 13.42 -22.47 -1.91
N GLU A 172 14.70 -22.61 -2.27
CA GLU A 172 15.79 -22.62 -1.30
C GLU A 172 15.99 -21.23 -0.67
N THR A 173 16.03 -20.18 -1.50
CA THR A 173 16.16 -18.81 -0.99
C THR A 173 14.90 -18.39 -0.24
N ALA A 174 13.72 -18.79 -0.71
CA ALA A 174 12.46 -18.53 -0.01
C ALA A 174 12.48 -19.08 1.42
N GLN A 175 12.90 -20.33 1.62
CA GLN A 175 13.01 -20.95 2.94
C GLN A 175 13.99 -20.20 3.86
N LYS A 176 15.15 -19.78 3.33
CA LYS A 176 16.12 -18.99 4.11
C LYS A 176 15.51 -17.67 4.59
N CYS A 177 14.75 -17.01 3.71
CA CYS A 177 14.04 -15.78 4.05
C CYS A 177 12.97 -16.00 5.12
N PHE A 178 12.10 -17.01 4.97
CA PHE A 178 11.07 -17.33 5.97
C PHE A 178 11.66 -17.74 7.33
N ALA A 179 12.71 -18.56 7.34
CA ALA A 179 13.42 -18.92 8.56
C ALA A 179 14.01 -17.68 9.25
N ARG A 180 14.55 -16.74 8.48
CA ARG A 180 15.07 -15.48 9.04
C ARG A 180 13.96 -14.59 9.59
N ALA A 181 12.82 -14.51 8.91
CA ALA A 181 11.65 -13.78 9.41
C ALA A 181 11.18 -14.35 10.75
N HIS A 182 11.03 -15.68 10.84
CA HIS A 182 10.62 -16.36 12.07
C HIS A 182 11.63 -16.19 13.22
N GLN A 183 12.92 -16.17 12.94
CA GLN A 183 13.94 -15.89 13.97
C GLN A 183 13.84 -14.48 14.54
N LEU A 184 13.47 -13.50 13.72
CA LEU A 184 13.37 -12.09 14.10
C LEU A 184 12.07 -11.79 14.83
N ASP A 185 10.98 -12.43 14.40
CA ASP A 185 9.68 -12.36 15.04
C ASP A 185 9.01 -13.74 15.06
N PRO A 186 9.21 -14.52 16.14
CA PRO A 186 8.56 -15.82 16.29
C PRO A 186 7.05 -15.75 16.47
N ALA A 187 6.50 -14.57 16.81
CA ALA A 187 5.07 -14.37 17.00
C ALA A 187 4.34 -14.11 15.67
N MET A 188 5.08 -13.76 14.60
CA MET A 188 4.56 -13.64 13.24
C MET A 188 4.26 -15.04 12.67
N PRO A 189 2.98 -15.41 12.42
CA PRO A 189 2.62 -16.76 11.96
C PRO A 189 2.91 -17.00 10.46
N GLU A 190 2.94 -15.93 9.65
CA GLU A 190 3.03 -16.01 8.19
C GLU A 190 4.30 -16.70 7.68
N PRO A 191 5.51 -16.44 8.20
CA PRO A 191 6.73 -17.08 7.71
C PRO A 191 6.65 -18.62 7.74
N LEU A 192 6.13 -19.21 8.83
CA LEU A 192 6.01 -20.67 8.94
C LEU A 192 4.97 -21.21 7.95
N HIS A 193 3.81 -20.55 7.85
CA HIS A 193 2.77 -20.94 6.89
C HIS A 193 3.27 -20.84 5.45
N ASN A 194 3.99 -19.78 5.10
CA ASN A 194 4.53 -19.55 3.78
C ASN A 194 5.65 -20.54 3.44
N MET A 195 6.46 -20.90 4.44
CA MET A 195 7.47 -21.95 4.30
C MET A 195 6.82 -23.32 4.02
N GLU A 196 5.78 -23.69 4.76
CA GLU A 196 5.00 -24.91 4.52
C GLU A 196 4.34 -24.90 3.14
N ALA A 197 3.75 -23.77 2.74
CA ALA A 197 3.11 -23.61 1.43
C ALA A 197 4.13 -23.80 0.29
N CYS A 198 5.30 -23.18 0.44
CA CYS A 198 6.41 -23.28 -0.51
C CYS A 198 6.92 -24.73 -0.65
N LEU A 199 7.09 -25.45 0.47
CA LEU A 199 7.54 -26.85 0.49
C LEU A 199 6.51 -27.83 -0.07
N SER A 200 5.24 -27.58 0.18
CA SER A 200 4.13 -28.43 -0.30
C SER A 200 3.74 -28.16 -1.75
N GLY A 201 4.33 -27.15 -2.39
CA GLY A 201 3.98 -26.72 -3.75
C GLY A 201 2.61 -26.04 -3.84
N THR A 202 2.04 -25.62 -2.71
CA THR A 202 0.77 -24.90 -2.69
C THR A 202 1.00 -23.40 -2.91
N LYS A 203 0.19 -22.76 -3.77
CA LYS A 203 0.39 -21.35 -4.16
C LYS A 203 -0.21 -20.33 -3.17
N MET A 204 -0.68 -20.75 -2.00
CA MET A 204 -1.28 -19.83 -1.02
C MET A 204 -0.22 -19.25 -0.09
N LEU A 205 0.56 -18.30 -0.62
CA LEU A 205 1.43 -17.45 0.19
C LEU A 205 0.60 -16.34 0.82
N ARG A 206 0.77 -16.11 2.13
CA ARG A 206 0.13 -15.05 2.89
C ARG A 206 1.07 -13.87 3.04
N TYR A 207 0.69 -12.78 2.39
CA TYR A 207 1.32 -11.47 2.53
C TYR A 207 0.28 -10.41 2.22
N ASP A 208 -0.01 -9.53 3.18
CA ASP A 208 -0.91 -8.40 3.04
C ASP A 208 -0.26 -7.16 3.66
N SER A 209 -0.46 -6.03 3.00
CA SER A 209 -0.14 -4.69 3.50
C SER A 209 -0.73 -4.37 4.87
N SER A 210 -1.89 -4.96 5.23
CA SER A 210 -2.50 -4.82 6.55
C SER A 210 -1.67 -5.43 7.69
N MET A 211 -0.67 -6.26 7.35
CA MET A 211 0.22 -6.96 8.31
C MET A 211 1.38 -6.09 8.81
N MET A 212 1.47 -4.84 8.35
CA MET A 212 2.48 -3.88 8.80
C MET A 212 1.80 -2.72 9.54
N PRO A 213 1.48 -2.88 10.84
CA PRO A 213 0.80 -1.85 11.63
C PRO A 213 1.55 -0.52 11.80
N TRP A 214 2.76 -0.42 11.26
CA TRP A 214 3.62 0.77 11.24
C TRP A 214 3.53 1.57 9.92
N MET A 215 2.58 1.23 9.05
CA MET A 215 2.21 1.95 7.82
C MET A 215 0.95 2.78 8.03
#